data_AF-A0A2H4GV06-F1
#
_entry.id   AF-A0A2H4GV06-F1
#
_cell.length_a   1.000
_cell.length_b   1.000
_cell.length_c   1.000
_cell.angle_alpha   90.00
_cell.angle_beta   90.00
_cell.angle_gamma   90.00
#
_symmetry.space_group_name_H-M   'P 1'
#
loop_
_entity.id
_entity.type
_entity.pdbx_description
1 polymer ?
#
loop_
_entity_poly.entity_id
_entity_poly.type
_entity_poly.pdbx_seq_one_letter_code
_entity_poly.pdbx_strand_id
1 'polypeptide(L)'
;YLDIELDYYDLGVEYRDKTDDKVTVDSAHAIPKYGVGVKCATITPNQDRVKEYNLKQEWKSPNGTIRSILDGTVFRKPIIVKNIPPAVRSWKKPITVGRHAYGDLYKDTELYIPEAGKVELVYTGKDGKEKQRALIHDFEGAGVIMGQHNLDKSILSFAQACFNYAISEKIDLWFATKDTISKKY
;
A
#
# COMPACT_ATOMS: atom_id res chain seq x y z
N TYR A 1 -4.57 10.18 34.10
CA TYR A 1 -3.99 8.87 33.77
C TYR A 1 -5.10 8.05 33.15
N LEU A 2 -4.80 7.29 32.09
CA LEU A 2 -5.79 6.43 31.42
C LEU A 2 -5.36 5.00 31.70
N ASP A 3 -6.22 4.23 32.38
CA ASP A 3 -6.01 2.81 32.63
C ASP A 3 -6.50 2.05 31.40
N ILE A 4 -5.56 1.58 30.58
CA ILE A 4 -5.84 0.92 29.30
C ILE A 4 -4.88 -0.25 29.10
N GLU A 5 -5.44 -1.40 28.73
CA GLU A 5 -4.67 -2.57 28.34
C GLU A 5 -4.17 -2.40 26.90
N LEU A 6 -2.87 -2.66 26.69
CA LEU A 6 -2.22 -2.54 25.38
C LEU A 6 -1.62 -3.89 25.00
N ASP A 7 -2.14 -4.49 23.92
CA ASP A 7 -1.49 -5.63 23.27
C ASP A 7 -0.32 -5.11 22.41
N TYR A 8 0.90 -5.23 22.94
CA TYR A 8 2.08 -4.54 22.44
C TYR A 8 2.88 -5.38 21.43
N TYR A 9 3.20 -4.76 20.28
CA TYR A 9 4.02 -5.35 19.23
C TYR A 9 5.17 -4.39 18.86
N ASP A 10 6.41 -4.83 19.03
CA ASP A 10 7.59 -4.05 18.63
C ASP A 10 7.83 -4.17 17.12
N LEU A 11 7.58 -3.09 16.38
CA LEU A 11 7.84 -3.02 14.94
C LEU A 11 9.15 -2.30 14.60
N GLY A 12 10.05 -2.13 15.59
CA GLY A 12 11.41 -1.67 15.42
C GLY A 12 12.17 -2.56 14.43
N VAL A 13 13.04 -1.95 13.61
CA VAL A 13 13.69 -2.66 12.49
C VAL A 13 14.52 -3.86 12.94
N GLU A 14 15.19 -3.77 14.09
CA GLU A 14 15.98 -4.86 14.67
C GLU A 14 15.09 -6.01 15.17
N TYR A 15 13.96 -5.72 15.82
CA TYR A 15 13.04 -6.78 16.28
C TYR A 15 12.29 -7.44 15.12
N ARG A 16 11.95 -6.67 14.08
CA ARG A 16 11.45 -7.24 12.83
C ARG A 16 12.48 -8.17 12.21
N ASP A 17 13.74 -7.76 12.12
CA ASP A 17 14.81 -8.62 11.59
C ASP A 17 15.01 -9.90 12.43
N LYS A 18 15.01 -9.77 13.76
CA LYS A 18 15.11 -10.90 14.69
C LYS A 18 13.99 -11.93 14.52
N THR A 19 12.78 -11.47 14.20
CA THR A 19 11.58 -12.32 14.06
C THR A 19 11.26 -12.70 12.62
N ASP A 20 12.16 -12.43 11.67
CA ASP A 20 11.92 -12.63 10.24
C ASP A 20 10.63 -11.95 9.75
N ASP A 21 10.38 -10.74 10.28
CA ASP A 21 9.21 -9.88 10.09
C ASP A 21 7.87 -10.49 10.54
N LYS A 22 7.88 -11.62 11.26
CA LYS A 22 6.68 -12.27 11.79
C LYS A 22 5.89 -11.36 12.74
N VAL A 23 6.57 -10.54 13.54
CA VAL A 23 5.93 -9.56 14.45
C VAL A 23 5.00 -8.60 13.71
N THR A 24 5.35 -8.21 12.47
CA THR A 24 4.53 -7.33 11.64
C THR A 24 3.21 -8.02 11.28
N VAL A 25 3.27 -9.28 10.85
CA VAL A 25 2.10 -10.09 10.48
C VAL A 25 1.23 -10.35 11.71
N ASP A 26 1.83 -10.71 12.84
CA ASP A 26 1.12 -10.99 14.08
C ASP A 26 0.38 -9.73 14.58
N SER A 27 1.02 -8.56 14.52
CA SER A 27 0.38 -7.28 14.88
C SER A 27 -0.80 -6.95 13.97
N ALA A 28 -0.70 -7.25 12.67
CA ALA A 28 -1.77 -7.03 11.71
C ALA A 28 -2.98 -7.94 11.99
N HIS A 29 -2.75 -9.19 12.44
CA HIS A 29 -3.82 -10.11 12.81
C HIS A 29 -4.42 -9.82 14.20
N ALA A 30 -3.72 -9.09 15.06
CA ALA A 30 -4.26 -8.62 16.33
C ALA A 30 -5.30 -7.52 16.16
N ILE A 31 -5.09 -6.60 15.20
CA ILE A 31 -5.99 -5.45 14.99
C ILE A 31 -7.46 -5.87 14.76
N PRO A 32 -7.80 -6.86 13.91
CA PRO A 32 -9.19 -7.30 13.75
C PRO A 32 -9.80 -7.96 14.99
N LYS A 33 -8.98 -8.48 15.91
CA LYS A 33 -9.45 -9.09 17.17
C LYS A 33 -9.94 -8.02 18.15
N TYR A 34 -9.25 -6.87 18.21
CA TYR A 34 -9.55 -5.79 19.16
C TYR A 34 -10.20 -4.56 18.52
N GLY A 35 -10.21 -4.46 17.19
CA GLY A 35 -10.83 -3.40 16.39
C GLY A 35 -9.98 -2.15 16.15
N VAL A 36 -8.99 -1.84 17.00
CA VAL A 36 -8.20 -0.59 16.91
C VAL A 36 -6.70 -0.88 17.07
N GLY A 37 -5.88 -0.22 16.25
CA GLY A 37 -4.42 -0.22 16.38
C GLY A 37 -3.84 1.19 16.31
N VAL A 38 -2.82 1.46 17.13
CA VAL A 38 -2.04 2.70 17.10
C VAL A 38 -0.60 2.34 16.78
N LYS A 39 -0.03 2.98 15.75
CA LYS A 39 1.26 2.58 15.18
C LYS A 39 2.25 3.74 15.15
N CYS A 40 3.47 3.49 15.63
CA CYS A 40 4.60 4.38 15.45
C CYS A 40 5.17 4.31 14.00
N ALA A 41 5.87 5.37 13.57
CA ALA A 41 6.59 5.35 12.31
C ALA A 41 7.70 4.28 12.34
N THR A 42 7.93 3.62 11.20
CA THR A 42 8.85 2.47 11.09
C THR A 42 9.72 2.60 9.84
N ILE A 43 10.97 2.17 9.92
CA ILE A 43 11.90 2.10 8.79
C ILE A 43 11.39 1.05 7.78
N THR A 44 11.40 1.38 6.49
CA THR A 44 11.35 0.40 5.40
C THR A 44 12.77 0.32 4.83
N PRO A 45 13.52 -0.77 5.10
CA PRO A 45 14.94 -0.80 4.79
C PRO A 45 15.19 -0.92 3.29
N ASN A 46 16.08 -0.06 2.79
CA ASN A 46 16.78 -0.22 1.51
C ASN A 46 18.19 -0.78 1.79
N GLN A 47 19.01 -0.95 0.74
CA GLN A 47 20.38 -1.43 0.86
C GLN A 47 21.25 -0.65 1.87
N ASP A 48 21.04 0.65 2.03
CA ASP A 48 21.78 1.46 3.03
C ASP A 48 21.37 1.09 4.45
N ARG A 49 20.07 0.93 4.71
CA ARG A 49 19.56 0.51 6.02
C ARG A 49 19.95 -0.93 6.35
N VAL A 50 20.04 -1.81 5.35
CA VAL A 50 20.59 -3.17 5.53
C VAL A 50 22.01 -3.11 6.06
N LYS A 51 22.86 -2.23 5.49
CA LYS A 51 24.24 -2.05 5.96
C LYS A 51 24.30 -1.37 7.34
N GLU A 52 23.49 -0.35 7.57
CA GLU A 52 23.48 0.42 8.82
C GLU A 52 23.08 -0.44 10.04
N TYR A 53 22.07 -1.29 9.89
CA TYR A 53 21.53 -2.12 10.98
C TYR A 53 21.96 -3.59 10.89
N ASN A 54 22.82 -3.94 9.93
CA ASN A 54 23.25 -5.33 9.65
C ASN A 54 22.06 -6.31 9.50
N LEU A 55 21.06 -5.92 8.70
CA LEU A 55 19.83 -6.68 8.50
C LEU A 55 20.08 -7.90 7.61
N LYS A 56 19.26 -8.95 7.80
CA LYS A 56 19.29 -10.15 6.96
C LYS A 56 18.94 -9.86 5.50
N GLN A 57 18.01 -8.93 5.26
CA GLN A 57 17.55 -8.53 3.92
C GLN A 57 16.78 -7.20 3.94
N GLU A 58 16.43 -6.69 2.76
CA GLU A 58 15.51 -5.57 2.58
C GLU A 58 14.06 -5.98 2.91
N TRP A 59 13.72 -6.02 4.19
CA TRP A 59 12.37 -6.32 4.66
C TRP A 59 11.32 -5.40 4.02
N LYS A 60 10.16 -5.97 3.68
CA LYS A 60 9.01 -5.23 3.17
C LYS A 60 8.55 -4.17 4.18
N SER A 61 7.85 -3.16 3.68
CA SER A 61 7.30 -2.08 4.53
C SER A 61 6.26 -2.65 5.50
N PRO A 62 6.38 -2.41 6.83
CA PRO A 62 5.36 -2.81 7.79
C PRO A 62 3.98 -2.23 7.47
N ASN A 63 3.95 -1.00 6.93
CA ASN A 63 2.71 -0.37 6.52
C ASN A 63 2.06 -1.10 5.34
N GLY A 64 2.85 -1.61 4.40
CA GLY A 64 2.36 -2.37 3.25
C GLY A 64 1.80 -3.73 3.70
N THR A 65 2.51 -4.43 4.57
CA THR A 65 2.07 -5.71 5.14
C THR A 65 0.76 -5.56 5.92
N ILE A 66 0.68 -4.63 6.87
CA ILE A 66 -0.52 -4.41 7.68
C ILE A 66 -1.71 -4.04 6.79
N ARG A 67 -1.53 -3.12 5.83
CA ARG A 67 -2.61 -2.73 4.90
C ARG A 67 -3.04 -3.86 3.98
N SER A 68 -2.13 -4.70 3.54
CA SER A 68 -2.46 -5.85 2.68
C SER A 68 -3.30 -6.89 3.43
N ILE A 69 -3.11 -7.02 4.75
CA ILE A 69 -3.88 -7.93 5.61
C ILE A 69 -5.24 -7.34 5.98
N LEU A 70 -5.28 -6.04 6.31
CA LEU A 70 -6.50 -5.37 6.76
C LEU A 70 -7.40 -4.88 5.61
N ASP A 71 -6.83 -4.61 4.43
CA ASP A 71 -7.45 -3.86 3.35
C ASP A 71 -7.91 -2.45 3.81
N GLY A 72 -8.56 -1.68 2.92
CA GLY A 72 -9.32 -0.50 3.26
C GLY A 72 -8.79 0.82 2.69
N THR A 73 -9.15 1.91 3.35
CA THR A 73 -8.88 3.28 2.89
C THR A 73 -8.18 4.07 3.98
N VAL A 74 -7.03 4.65 3.66
CA VAL A 74 -6.30 5.55 4.57
C VAL A 74 -6.73 6.98 4.31
N PHE A 75 -7.48 7.57 5.24
CA PHE A 75 -7.82 8.99 5.19
C PHE A 75 -6.71 9.83 5.81
N ARG A 76 -6.20 10.81 5.07
CA ARG A 76 -5.21 11.78 5.53
C ARG A 76 -5.80 13.17 5.52
N LYS A 77 -5.91 13.79 6.69
CA LYS A 77 -6.47 15.13 6.87
C LYS A 77 -5.43 16.01 7.59
N PRO A 78 -5.20 17.26 7.14
CA PRO A 78 -4.28 18.16 7.82
C PRO A 78 -4.86 18.62 9.17
N ILE A 79 -3.98 18.78 10.15
CA ILE A 79 -4.30 19.47 11.42
C ILE A 79 -4.04 20.96 11.19
N ILE A 80 -5.09 21.77 11.19
CA ILE A 80 -5.00 23.21 10.89
C ILE A 80 -4.80 24.01 12.18
N VAL A 81 -3.80 24.89 12.18
CA VAL A 81 -3.56 25.88 13.24
C VAL A 81 -3.62 27.29 12.67
N LYS A 82 -4.12 28.24 13.46
CA LYS A 82 -4.46 29.59 12.97
C LYS A 82 -3.25 30.40 12.47
N ASN A 83 -2.06 30.12 13.01
CA ASN A 83 -0.84 30.89 12.77
C ASN A 83 0.08 30.29 11.71
N ILE A 84 -0.33 29.22 11.03
CA ILE A 84 0.45 28.62 9.93
C ILE A 84 -0.36 28.75 8.63
N PRO A 85 0.02 29.66 7.72
CA PRO A 85 -0.68 29.80 6.45
C PRO A 85 -0.38 28.61 5.52
N PRO A 86 -1.35 28.14 4.71
CA PRO A 86 -1.11 27.10 3.72
C PRO A 86 -0.22 27.63 2.59
N ALA A 87 0.62 26.75 2.03
CA ALA A 87 1.49 27.08 0.90
C ALA A 87 0.69 27.50 -0.35
N VAL A 88 -0.46 26.86 -0.59
CA VAL A 88 -1.38 27.20 -1.69
C VAL A 88 -2.39 28.23 -1.19
N ARG A 89 -2.26 29.47 -1.65
CA ARG A 89 -3.01 30.64 -1.12
C ARG A 89 -4.54 30.51 -1.21
N SER A 90 -5.04 29.80 -2.24
CA SER A 90 -6.46 29.59 -2.47
C SER A 90 -7.09 28.55 -1.54
N TRP A 91 -6.30 27.74 -0.84
CA TRP A 91 -6.82 26.73 0.09
C TRP A 91 -7.30 27.40 1.37
N LYS A 92 -8.63 27.43 1.57
CA LYS A 92 -9.28 27.99 2.76
C LYS A 92 -9.88 26.94 3.69
N LYS A 93 -10.04 25.71 3.20
CA LYS A 93 -10.60 24.56 3.93
C LYS A 93 -9.63 23.38 3.81
N PRO A 94 -9.62 22.44 4.78
CA PRO A 94 -8.76 21.26 4.69
C PRO A 94 -9.18 20.38 3.51
N ILE A 95 -8.19 19.75 2.87
CA ILE A 95 -8.40 18.70 1.88
C ILE A 95 -8.07 17.37 2.54
N THR A 96 -9.01 16.43 2.51
CA THR A 96 -8.77 15.06 2.95
C THR A 96 -8.43 14.20 1.74
N VAL A 97 -7.36 13.42 1.82
CA VAL A 97 -7.03 12.42 0.80
C VAL A 97 -7.45 11.05 1.31
N GLY A 98 -8.44 10.44 0.64
CA GLY A 98 -8.78 9.02 0.79
C GLY A 98 -7.88 8.20 -0.12
N ARG A 99 -6.91 7.49 0.46
CA ARG A 99 -5.96 6.68 -0.30
C ARG A 99 -6.35 5.20 -0.20
N HIS A 100 -6.55 4.54 -1.35
CA HIS A 100 -6.72 3.09 -1.40
C HIS A 100 -5.47 2.38 -0.85
N ALA A 101 -5.67 1.45 0.09
CA ALA A 101 -4.59 0.85 0.86
C ALA A 101 -4.11 -0.51 0.32
N TYR A 102 -4.70 -1.01 -0.77
CA TYR A 102 -4.47 -2.35 -1.30
C TYR A 102 -3.99 -2.35 -2.75
N GLY A 103 -3.16 -3.33 -3.10
CA GLY A 103 -2.77 -3.61 -4.47
C GLY A 103 -1.78 -2.61 -5.07
N ASP A 104 -1.86 -2.47 -6.39
CA ASP A 104 -1.01 -1.60 -7.21
C ASP A 104 0.49 -1.86 -6.93
N LEU A 105 1.32 -0.82 -7.04
CA LEU A 105 2.75 -0.82 -6.74
C LEU A 105 3.13 -1.36 -5.35
N TYR A 106 2.19 -1.39 -4.39
CA TYR A 106 2.49 -1.87 -3.03
C TYR A 106 2.53 -3.40 -2.94
N LYS A 107 2.09 -4.09 -4.00
CA LYS A 107 2.04 -5.55 -4.09
C LYS A 107 2.36 -6.02 -5.51
N ASP A 108 3.34 -5.35 -6.12
CA ASP A 108 3.84 -5.65 -7.44
C ASP A 108 4.78 -6.86 -7.43
N THR A 109 5.24 -7.20 -8.62
CA THR A 109 6.34 -8.13 -8.85
C THR A 109 7.18 -7.57 -9.98
N GLU A 110 8.48 -7.49 -9.75
CA GLU A 110 9.44 -6.89 -10.67
C GLU A 110 10.41 -7.95 -11.18
N LEU A 111 10.85 -7.80 -12.43
CA LEU A 111 11.96 -8.58 -12.99
C LEU A 111 12.92 -7.64 -13.71
N TYR A 112 14.22 -7.90 -13.54
CA TYR A 112 15.25 -7.39 -14.44
C TYR A 112 15.36 -8.32 -15.65
N ILE A 113 15.36 -7.73 -16.84
CA ILE A 113 15.49 -8.43 -18.12
C ILE A 113 16.91 -8.20 -18.61
N PRO A 114 17.80 -9.22 -18.64
CA PRO A 114 19.22 -9.00 -18.88
C PRO A 114 19.59 -8.84 -20.37
N GLU A 115 18.74 -9.30 -21.29
CA GLU A 115 19.00 -9.33 -22.73
C GLU A 115 17.70 -9.30 -23.55
N ALA A 116 17.82 -9.33 -24.88
CA ALA A 116 16.68 -9.30 -25.79
C ALA A 116 15.71 -10.48 -25.58
N GLY A 117 14.40 -10.23 -25.63
CA GLY A 117 13.38 -11.25 -25.44
C GLY A 117 11.97 -10.72 -25.17
N LYS A 118 10.98 -11.62 -25.19
CA LYS A 118 9.57 -11.29 -24.99
C LYS A 118 9.16 -11.41 -23.53
N VAL A 119 8.39 -10.43 -23.06
CA VAL A 119 7.75 -10.47 -21.74
C VAL A 119 6.25 -10.30 -21.90
N GLU A 120 5.50 -11.21 -21.27
CA GLU A 120 4.06 -11.35 -21.44
C GLU A 120 3.35 -11.42 -20.09
N LEU A 121 2.09 -10.98 -20.05
CA LEU A 121 1.17 -11.20 -18.95
C LEU A 121 0.33 -12.45 -19.25
N VAL A 122 0.39 -13.45 -18.36
CA VAL A 122 -0.32 -14.72 -18.54
C VAL A 122 -1.29 -14.95 -17.37
N TYR A 123 -2.55 -15.21 -17.69
CA TYR A 123 -3.56 -15.64 -16.72
C TYR A 123 -3.85 -17.13 -16.89
N THR A 124 -3.54 -17.90 -15.86
CA THR A 124 -3.84 -19.33 -15.77
C THR A 124 -4.99 -19.55 -14.80
N GLY A 125 -6.04 -20.22 -15.25
CA GLY A 125 -7.19 -20.56 -14.41
C GLY A 125 -6.82 -21.57 -13.33
N LYS A 126 -7.69 -21.73 -12.33
CA LYS A 126 -7.52 -22.75 -11.28
C LYS A 126 -7.50 -24.18 -11.80
N ASP A 127 -8.01 -24.41 -13.01
CA ASP A 127 -7.94 -25.68 -13.74
C ASP A 127 -6.56 -25.94 -14.39
N GLY A 128 -5.58 -25.06 -14.16
CA GLY A 128 -4.23 -25.14 -14.71
C GLY A 128 -4.14 -24.74 -16.18
N LYS A 129 -5.25 -24.33 -16.81
CA LYS A 129 -5.27 -23.96 -18.23
C LYS A 129 -5.01 -22.48 -18.37
N GLU A 130 -4.13 -22.13 -19.31
CA GLU A 130 -3.99 -20.75 -19.76
C GLU A 130 -5.33 -20.26 -20.33
N LYS A 131 -5.78 -19.10 -19.85
CA LYS A 131 -7.03 -18.47 -20.27
C LYS A 131 -6.78 -17.21 -21.09
N GLN A 132 -5.73 -16.47 -20.76
CA GLN A 132 -5.36 -15.24 -21.46
C GLN A 132 -3.84 -15.05 -21.46
N ARG A 133 -3.34 -14.46 -22.54
CA ARG A 133 -1.96 -14.02 -22.71
C ARG A 133 -1.97 -12.67 -23.42
N ALA A 134 -1.12 -11.75 -22.96
CA ALA A 134 -0.95 -10.45 -23.58
C ALA A 134 0.54 -10.09 -23.59
N LEU A 135 1.05 -9.70 -24.76
CA LEU A 135 2.41 -9.16 -24.87
C LEU A 135 2.50 -7.83 -24.12
N ILE A 136 3.46 -7.72 -23.21
CA ILE A 136 3.79 -6.46 -22.57
C ILE A 136 4.79 -5.72 -23.46
N HIS A 137 5.90 -6.39 -23.80
CA HIS A 137 6.94 -5.82 -24.65
C HIS A 137 7.83 -6.92 -25.28
N ASP A 138 8.45 -6.59 -26.41
CA ASP A 138 9.51 -7.38 -27.06
C ASP A 138 10.81 -6.57 -26.93
N PHE A 139 11.66 -6.96 -25.99
CA PHE A 139 12.87 -6.24 -25.63
C PHE A 139 13.98 -6.50 -26.67
N GLU A 140 14.64 -5.44 -27.15
CA GLU A 140 15.84 -5.55 -28.00
C GLU A 140 17.15 -5.61 -27.17
N GLY A 141 17.06 -5.46 -25.85
CA GLY A 141 18.20 -5.44 -24.92
C GLY A 141 17.75 -5.36 -23.47
N ALA A 142 18.68 -5.07 -22.55
CA ALA A 142 18.39 -5.10 -21.13
C ALA A 142 17.32 -4.07 -20.69
N GLY A 143 16.52 -4.40 -19.69
CA GLY A 143 15.45 -3.56 -19.18
C GLY A 143 14.83 -4.07 -17.88
N VAL A 144 13.67 -3.53 -17.51
CA VAL A 144 12.92 -3.93 -16.32
C VAL A 144 11.43 -4.05 -16.64
N ILE A 145 10.74 -4.92 -15.93
CA ILE A 145 9.29 -5.07 -15.99
C ILE A 145 8.71 -5.07 -14.58
N MET A 146 7.47 -4.58 -14.45
CA MET A 146 6.70 -4.60 -13.21
C MET A 146 5.26 -4.99 -13.52
N GLY A 147 4.74 -5.99 -12.82
CA GLY A 147 3.33 -6.37 -12.85
C GLY A 147 2.63 -5.97 -11.56
N GLN A 148 1.45 -5.37 -11.66
CA GLN A 148 0.62 -4.97 -10.51
C GLN A 148 -0.81 -5.46 -10.67
N HIS A 149 -1.56 -5.52 -9.56
CA HIS A 149 -2.93 -6.00 -9.53
C HIS A 149 -3.78 -5.26 -8.50
N ASN A 150 -5.09 -5.28 -8.72
CA ASN A 150 -6.09 -4.93 -7.72
C ASN A 150 -7.26 -5.91 -7.79
N LEU A 151 -8.21 -5.80 -6.86
CA LEU A 151 -9.37 -6.69 -6.76
C LEU A 151 -10.66 -5.88 -6.74
N ASP A 152 -11.67 -6.29 -7.52
CA ASP A 152 -12.99 -5.63 -7.56
C ASP A 152 -13.58 -5.41 -6.16
N LYS A 153 -13.47 -6.41 -5.28
CA LYS A 153 -13.93 -6.31 -3.89
C LYS A 153 -13.25 -5.16 -3.14
N SER A 154 -11.94 -5.01 -3.32
CA SER A 154 -11.16 -3.97 -2.64
C SER A 154 -11.46 -2.58 -3.22
N ILE A 155 -11.57 -2.48 -4.56
CA ILE A 155 -11.98 -1.24 -5.25
C ILE A 155 -13.37 -0.79 -4.80
N LEU A 156 -14.34 -1.71 -4.72
CA LEU A 156 -15.69 -1.40 -4.26
C LEU A 156 -15.68 -0.94 -2.79
N SER A 157 -14.93 -1.62 -1.93
CA SER A 157 -14.77 -1.23 -0.53
C SER A 157 -14.14 0.16 -0.39
N PHE A 158 -13.16 0.50 -1.25
CA PHE A 158 -12.55 1.82 -1.30
C PHE A 158 -13.56 2.90 -1.70
N ALA A 159 -14.34 2.66 -2.76
CA ALA A 159 -15.39 3.58 -3.19
C ALA A 159 -16.42 3.82 -2.07
N GLN A 160 -16.92 2.74 -1.44
CA GLN A 160 -17.88 2.82 -0.33
C GLN A 160 -17.32 3.61 0.86
N ALA A 161 -16.07 3.37 1.26
CA ALA A 161 -15.43 4.11 2.34
C ALA A 161 -15.33 5.61 2.01
N CYS A 162 -14.93 5.96 0.79
CA CYS A 162 -14.85 7.35 0.33
C CYS A 162 -16.22 8.04 0.31
N PHE A 163 -17.27 7.38 -0.19
CA PHE A 163 -18.63 7.92 -0.16
C PHE A 163 -19.13 8.14 1.28
N ASN A 164 -18.98 7.14 2.14
CA ASN A 164 -19.42 7.24 3.54
C ASN A 164 -18.70 8.36 4.27
N TYR A 165 -17.38 8.51 4.07
CA TYR A 165 -16.59 9.59 4.66
C TYR A 165 -17.01 10.97 4.14
N ALA A 166 -17.24 11.10 2.84
CA ALA A 166 -17.69 12.37 2.24
C ALA A 166 -19.06 12.79 2.78
N ILE A 167 -19.99 11.83 2.93
CA ILE A 167 -21.31 12.06 3.52
C ILE A 167 -21.19 12.46 4.99
N SER A 168 -20.39 11.75 5.79
CA SER A 168 -20.24 12.04 7.22
C SER A 168 -19.63 13.42 7.47
N GLU A 169 -18.64 13.80 6.66
CA GLU A 169 -17.97 15.10 6.76
C GLU A 169 -18.71 16.23 6.02
N LYS A 170 -19.78 15.90 5.26
CA LYS A 170 -20.55 16.83 4.42
C LYS A 170 -19.66 17.60 3.44
N ILE A 171 -18.82 16.87 2.73
CA ILE A 171 -17.89 17.40 1.72
C ILE A 171 -18.14 16.74 0.37
N ASP A 172 -17.75 17.42 -0.70
CA ASP A 172 -17.74 16.84 -2.04
C ASP A 172 -16.66 15.74 -2.15
N LEU A 173 -16.91 14.75 -3.01
CA LEU A 173 -15.97 13.68 -3.31
C LEU A 173 -15.48 13.79 -4.75
N TRP A 174 -14.16 13.87 -4.92
CA TRP A 174 -13.51 13.85 -6.23
C TRP A 174 -12.66 12.59 -6.36
N PHE A 175 -12.77 11.93 -7.51
CA PHE A 175 -11.97 10.76 -7.87
C PHE A 175 -11.44 10.93 -9.29
N ALA A 176 -10.20 10.51 -9.52
CA ALA A 176 -9.56 10.60 -10.82
C ALA A 176 -8.62 9.40 -11.02
N THR A 177 -8.57 8.91 -12.25
CA THR A 177 -7.62 7.90 -12.72
C THR A 177 -7.01 8.37 -14.04
N LYS A 178 -6.27 7.49 -14.71
CA LYS A 178 -5.78 7.70 -16.07
C LYS A 178 -6.45 6.75 -17.06
N ASP A 179 -7.78 6.64 -17.00
CA ASP A 179 -8.61 5.72 -17.79
C ASP A 179 -8.42 5.87 -19.32
N THR A 180 -8.07 7.09 -19.76
CA THR A 180 -7.75 7.36 -21.17
C THR A 180 -6.58 6.51 -21.69
N ILE A 181 -5.63 6.17 -20.81
CA ILE A 181 -4.47 5.31 -21.09
C ILE A 181 -4.70 3.89 -20.55
N SER A 182 -5.11 3.77 -19.29
CA SER A 182 -5.46 2.51 -18.65
C SER A 182 -6.91 2.15 -18.92
N LYS A 183 -7.17 1.44 -20.02
CA LYS A 183 -8.54 1.16 -20.47
C LYS A 183 -9.21 -0.03 -19.77
N LYS A 184 -8.43 -0.83 -19.02
CA LYS A 184 -8.90 -2.07 -18.38
C LYS A 184 -8.68 -2.09 -16.88
N TYR A 185 -7.56 -1.53 -16.40
CA TYR A 185 -7.20 -1.45 -15.00
C TYR A 185 -7.80 -0.20 -14.37
#